data_AF-A0A6C0IS31-F1
#
_entry.id   AF-A0A6C0IS31-F1
#
_cell.length_a   1.000
_cell.length_b   1.000
_cell.length_c   1.000
_cell.angle_alpha   90.00
_cell.angle_beta   90.00
_cell.angle_gamma   90.00
#
_symmetry.space_group_name_H-M   'P 1'
#
loop_
_entity.id
_entity.type
_entity.pdbx_description
1 polymer ?
#
loop_
_entity_poly.entity_id
_entity_poly.type
_entity_poly.pdbx_seq_one_letter_code
_entity_poly.pdbx_strand_id
1 'polypeptide(L)'
;MTVHTILSYVYLDKIHKCYRKILVCKNKPKLDEPLNTIIKVISREKNSPYDHFYGCDSQPHCVNTILNPGNTGEYLSADNIDILFNFFLENGYKIETQMTKLLLKTKTYKNKDIVCMISRN
;
A
#
# COMPACT_ATOMS: atom_id res chain seq x y z
N MET A 1 -2.85 8.52 17.84
CA MET A 1 -3.79 8.10 16.78
C MET A 1 -3.36 8.56 15.39
N THR A 2 -2.61 7.72 14.69
CA THR A 2 -2.26 7.89 13.27
C THR A 2 -3.16 6.99 12.42
N VAL A 3 -3.66 7.50 11.31
CA VAL A 3 -4.46 6.72 10.34
C VAL A 3 -3.63 6.52 9.07
N HIS A 4 -3.44 5.27 8.70
CA HIS A 4 -2.75 4.89 7.48
C HIS A 4 -3.73 4.32 6.47
N THR A 5 -3.47 4.58 5.19
CA THR A 5 -4.27 4.05 4.08
C THR A 5 -3.45 3.04 3.32
N ILE A 6 -3.99 1.83 3.21
CA ILE A 6 -3.43 0.74 2.42
C ILE A 6 -4.11 0.75 1.05
N LEU A 7 -3.30 0.75 0.00
CA LEU A 7 -3.72 0.77 -1.39
C LEU A 7 -3.14 -0.46 -2.09
N SER A 8 -3.77 -0.90 -3.17
CA SER A 8 -3.13 -1.79 -4.13
C SER A 8 -2.37 -0.99 -5.18
N TYR A 9 -1.29 -1.56 -5.68
CA TYR A 9 -0.37 -0.95 -6.63
C TYR A 9 0.07 -1.99 -7.66
N VAL A 10 0.08 -1.61 -8.93
CA VAL A 10 0.56 -2.47 -10.01
C VAL A 10 2.08 -2.38 -10.07
N TYR A 11 2.75 -3.50 -9.85
CA TYR A 11 4.19 -3.63 -9.86
C TYR A 11 4.64 -4.53 -11.01
N LEU A 12 5.67 -4.11 -11.73
CA LEU A 12 6.33 -4.94 -12.74
C LEU A 12 7.42 -5.78 -12.08
N ASP A 13 7.18 -7.08 -11.95
CA ASP A 13 8.22 -8.02 -11.56
C ASP A 13 9.17 -8.22 -12.74
N LYS A 14 10.36 -7.60 -12.66
CA LYS A 14 11.37 -7.66 -13.72
C LYS A 14 11.98 -9.04 -13.90
N ILE A 15 11.97 -9.87 -12.86
CA ILE A 15 12.55 -11.22 -12.91
C ILE A 15 11.62 -12.11 -13.73
N HIS A 16 10.33 -12.09 -13.40
CA HIS A 16 9.33 -12.93 -14.04
C HIS A 16 8.63 -12.27 -15.24
N LYS A 17 8.94 -11.00 -15.53
CA LYS A 17 8.35 -10.17 -16.60
C LYS A 17 6.82 -10.14 -16.55
N CYS A 18 6.25 -10.06 -15.35
CA CYS A 18 4.79 -10.04 -15.17
C CYS A 18 4.36 -8.89 -14.25
N TYR A 19 3.15 -8.39 -14.50
CA TYR A 19 2.52 -7.40 -13.62
C TYR A 19 1.82 -8.10 -12.47
N ARG A 20 2.08 -7.65 -11.25
CA ARG A 20 1.46 -8.15 -10.02
C ARG A 20 0.82 -6.99 -9.27
N LYS A 21 -0.33 -7.23 -8.63
CA LYS A 21 -0.91 -6.27 -7.70
C LYS A 21 -0.30 -6.51 -6.32
N ILE A 22 0.45 -5.53 -5.82
CA ILE A 22 1.06 -5.55 -4.50
C ILE A 22 0.40 -4.52 -3.58
N LEU A 23 0.63 -4.65 -2.28
CA LEU A 23 0.10 -3.73 -1.28
C LEU A 23 1.10 -2.61 -0.95
N VAL A 24 0.58 -1.40 -0.81
CA VAL A 24 1.38 -0.20 -0.51
C VAL A 24 0.73 0.66 0.57
N CYS A 25 1.56 1.33 1.36
CA CYS A 25 1.11 2.29 2.35
C CYS A 25 1.26 3.72 1.81
N LYS A 26 0.15 4.47 1.74
CA LYS A 26 0.12 5.82 1.17
C LYS A 26 1.05 6.78 1.91
N ASN A 27 1.02 6.74 3.24
CA ASN A 27 1.85 7.56 4.10
C ASN A 27 2.93 6.69 4.73
N LYS A 28 4.15 7.21 4.88
CA LYS A 28 5.18 6.52 5.64
C LYS A 28 4.77 6.49 7.12
N PRO A 29 4.72 5.32 7.78
CA PRO A 29 4.42 5.26 9.20
C PRO A 29 5.56 5.87 10.03
N LYS A 30 5.24 6.21 11.29
CA LYS A 30 6.24 6.73 12.22
C LYS A 30 7.29 5.66 12.54
N LEU A 31 8.46 6.10 13.00
CA LEU A 31 9.62 5.22 13.22
C LEU A 31 9.31 4.07 14.20
N ASP A 32 8.49 4.34 15.21
CA ASP A 32 8.15 3.40 16.29
C ASP A 32 6.97 2.46 15.96
N GLU A 33 6.40 2.57 14.76
CA GLU A 33 5.28 1.71 14.37
C GLU A 33 5.77 0.37 13.82
N PRO A 34 5.19 -0.78 14.24
CA PRO A 34 5.63 -2.09 13.75
C PRO A 34 5.38 -2.27 12.26
N LEU A 35 4.45 -1.50 11.65
CA LEU A 35 4.31 -1.48 10.19
C LEU A 35 5.61 -1.12 9.46
N ASN A 36 6.52 -0.36 10.10
CA ASN A 36 7.80 0.00 9.52
C ASN A 36 8.74 -1.21 9.31
N THR A 37 8.55 -2.33 10.03
CA THR A 37 9.37 -3.55 9.87
C THR A 37 9.10 -4.27 8.55
N ILE A 38 7.91 -4.11 7.99
CA ILE A 38 7.49 -4.73 6.73
C ILE A 38 7.38 -3.72 5.58
N ILE A 39 7.78 -2.46 5.79
CA ILE A 39 7.78 -1.47 4.72
C ILE A 39 9.11 -1.43 4.00
N LYS A 40 9.05 -1.43 2.67
CA LYS A 40 10.17 -1.19 1.79
C LYS A 40 9.84 -0.07 0.82
N VAL A 41 10.73 0.91 0.71
CA VAL A 41 10.58 1.99 -0.26
C VAL A 41 11.17 1.55 -1.60
N ILE A 42 10.38 1.67 -2.68
CA ILE A 42 10.84 1.43 -4.05
C ILE A 42 10.64 2.68 -4.90
N SER A 43 11.45 2.80 -5.94
CA SER A 43 11.23 3.82 -6.98
C SER A 43 9.96 3.49 -7.75
N ARG A 44 9.15 4.50 -8.05
CA ARG A 44 8.00 4.32 -8.93
C ARG A 44 8.50 3.99 -10.33
N GLU A 45 8.00 2.89 -10.87
CA GLU A 45 8.20 2.57 -12.28
C GLU A 45 7.07 3.19 -13.10
N LYS A 46 7.42 3.67 -14.29
CA LYS A 46 6.42 4.11 -15.25
C LYS A 46 5.68 2.88 -15.76
N ASN A 47 4.35 2.92 -15.67
CA ASN A 47 3.52 1.87 -16.24
C ASN A 47 3.40 1.99 -17.77
N SER A 48 3.79 3.13 -18.34
CA SER A 48 3.78 3.40 -19.78
C SER A 48 4.91 4.38 -20.16
N PRO A 49 5.48 4.27 -21.37
CA PRO A 49 6.43 5.27 -21.89
C PRO A 49 5.83 6.68 -21.97
N TYR A 50 4.50 6.80 -22.06
CA TYR A 50 3.76 8.07 -22.10
C TYR A 50 3.34 8.58 -20.71
N ASP A 51 3.70 7.88 -19.64
CA ASP A 51 3.44 8.33 -18.29
C ASP A 51 4.44 9.45 -17.95
N HIS A 52 3.96 10.70 -18.02
CA HIS A 52 4.76 11.90 -17.80
C HIS A 52 4.62 12.35 -16.33
N PHE A 53 5.75 12.59 -15.69
CA PHE A 53 5.80 13.06 -14.30
C PHE A 53 5.31 14.52 -14.11
N TYR A 54 4.96 15.22 -15.19
CA TYR A 54 4.80 16.68 -15.23
C TYR A 54 3.34 17.18 -15.22
N GLY A 55 2.40 16.39 -14.70
CA GLY A 55 1.02 16.85 -14.48
C GLY A 55 0.89 17.79 -13.27
N CYS A 56 -0.21 18.56 -13.20
CA CYS A 56 -0.54 19.39 -12.02
C CYS A 56 -0.58 18.58 -10.71
N ASP A 57 -0.88 17.29 -10.81
CA ASP A 57 -0.81 16.33 -9.71
C ASP A 57 0.48 15.51 -9.84
N SER A 58 1.61 16.10 -9.44
CA SER A 58 2.89 15.39 -9.45
C SER A 58 2.82 14.21 -8.48
N GLN A 59 3.07 13.05 -9.06
CA GLN A 59 2.85 11.79 -8.40
C GLN A 59 4.20 11.40 -7.74
N PRO A 60 4.27 10.94 -6.48
CA PRO A 60 5.54 10.82 -5.74
C PRO A 60 6.54 9.89 -6.42
N HIS A 61 7.83 10.22 -6.37
CA HIS A 61 8.88 9.43 -7.02
C HIS A 61 9.07 8.04 -6.41
N CYS A 62 8.68 7.87 -5.14
CA CYS A 62 8.83 6.61 -4.40
C CYS A 62 7.47 6.11 -3.91
N VAL A 63 7.38 4.79 -3.71
CA VAL A 63 6.20 4.10 -3.18
C VAL A 63 6.63 3.25 -1.99
N ASN A 64 5.87 3.34 -0.89
CA ASN A 64 6.11 2.52 0.31
C ASN A 64 5.39 1.18 0.15
N THR A 65 6.09 0.17 -0.34
CA THR A 65 5.56 -1.19 -0.50
C THR A 65 5.55 -1.96 0.80
N ILE A 66 4.63 -2.91 0.90
CA ILE A 66 4.52 -3.83 2.03
C ILE A 66 5.12 -5.17 1.61
N LEU A 67 6.07 -5.66 2.41
CA LEU A 67 6.67 -6.98 2.29
C LEU A 67 5.77 -8.01 2.95
N ASN A 68 5.88 -9.26 2.52
CA ASN A 68 5.16 -10.35 3.18
C ASN A 68 5.68 -10.53 4.62
N PRO A 69 4.83 -10.36 5.66
CA PRO A 69 5.26 -10.54 7.06
C PRO A 69 5.80 -11.95 7.36
N GLY A 70 5.32 -12.98 6.67
CA GLY A 70 5.80 -14.36 6.78
C GLY A 70 7.08 -14.63 5.98
N ASN A 71 7.41 -13.78 5.01
CA ASN A 71 8.62 -13.87 4.19
C ASN A 71 9.03 -12.48 3.66
N THR A 72 9.87 -11.75 4.38
CA THR A 72 10.25 -10.38 4.00
C THR A 72 11.10 -10.29 2.72
N GLY A 73 11.46 -11.43 2.12
CA GLY A 73 12.14 -11.49 0.81
C GLY A 73 11.24 -11.11 -0.37
N GLU A 74 9.91 -11.09 -0.20
CA GLU A 74 8.96 -10.82 -1.27
C GLU A 74 7.96 -9.69 -0.93
N TYR A 75 7.45 -9.04 -1.97
CA TYR A 75 6.36 -8.08 -1.83
C TYR A 75 5.05 -8.80 -1.56
N LEU A 76 4.22 -8.24 -0.68
CA LEU A 76 2.93 -8.82 -0.37
C LEU A 76 1.94 -8.59 -1.52
N SER A 77 1.46 -9.69 -2.10
CA SER A 77 0.40 -9.67 -3.12
C SER A 77 -0.93 -9.21 -2.52
N ALA A 78 -1.74 -8.51 -3.31
CA ALA A 78 -3.12 -8.18 -2.94
C ALA A 78 -3.99 -9.42 -2.73
N ASP A 79 -3.63 -10.57 -3.32
CA ASP A 79 -4.36 -11.84 -3.15
C ASP A 79 -4.18 -12.44 -1.75
N ASN A 80 -3.06 -12.13 -1.07
CA ASN A 80 -2.71 -12.67 0.25
C ASN A 80 -2.91 -11.61 1.35
N ILE A 81 -3.98 -10.83 1.23
CA ILE A 81 -4.32 -9.73 2.15
C ILE A 81 -4.62 -10.20 3.57
N ASP A 82 -5.10 -11.43 3.73
CA ASP A 82 -5.37 -12.08 5.00
C ASP A 82 -4.13 -12.10 5.91
N ILE A 83 -2.94 -12.34 5.35
CA ILE A 83 -1.67 -12.29 6.06
C ILE A 83 -1.43 -10.90 6.67
N LEU A 84 -1.74 -9.85 5.90
CA LEU A 84 -1.61 -8.47 6.37
C LEU A 84 -2.60 -8.15 7.50
N PHE A 85 -3.82 -8.64 7.39
CA PHE A 85 -4.85 -8.42 8.41
C PHE A 85 -4.49 -9.12 9.72
N ASN A 86 -3.96 -10.34 9.66
CA ASN A 86 -3.45 -11.03 10.84
C ASN A 86 -2.31 -10.24 11.50
N PHE A 87 -1.34 -9.77 10.71
CA PHE A 87 -0.27 -8.91 11.21
C PHE A 87 -0.81 -7.65 11.89
N PHE A 88 -1.83 -7.00 11.31
CA PHE A 88 -2.46 -5.83 11.91
C PHE A 88 -3.09 -6.15 13.27
N LEU A 89 -3.86 -7.23 13.35
CA LEU A 89 -4.54 -7.64 14.57
C LEU A 89 -3.55 -7.99 15.68
N GLU A 90 -2.52 -8.79 15.37
CA GLU A 90 -1.47 -9.19 16.32
C GLU A 90 -0.69 -8.00 16.87
N ASN A 91 -0.49 -6.97 16.03
CA ASN A 91 0.21 -5.77 16.43
C ASN A 91 -0.72 -4.72 17.07
N GLY A 92 -2.02 -4.97 17.23
CA GLY A 92 -2.94 -4.01 17.87
C GLY A 92 -3.36 -2.84 16.98
N TYR A 93 -3.30 -3.00 15.65
CA TYR A 93 -3.95 -2.08 14.72
C TYR A 93 -5.45 -2.36 14.67
N LYS A 94 -6.23 -1.30 14.51
CA LYS A 94 -7.67 -1.36 14.25
C LYS A 94 -7.94 -1.11 12.77
N ILE A 95 -8.69 -2.01 12.14
CA ILE A 95 -9.13 -1.86 10.75
C ILE A 95 -10.38 -0.95 10.73
N GLU A 96 -10.25 0.25 10.18
CA GLU A 96 -11.29 1.28 10.16
C GLU A 96 -12.24 1.07 8.97
N THR A 97 -13.15 0.09 9.12
CA THR A 97 -14.10 -0.30 8.06
C THR A 97 -15.08 0.82 7.69
N GLN A 98 -15.54 1.63 8.66
CA GLN A 98 -16.45 2.74 8.40
C GLN A 98 -15.78 3.84 7.56
N MET A 99 -14.55 4.23 7.92
CA MET A 99 -13.78 5.21 7.15
C MET A 99 -13.47 4.69 5.75
N THR A 100 -13.09 3.41 5.64
CA THR A 100 -12.85 2.74 4.36
C THR A 100 -14.10 2.80 3.47
N LYS A 101 -15.28 2.45 4.00
CA LYS A 101 -16.56 2.53 3.27
C LYS A 101 -16.90 3.95 2.81
N LEU A 102 -16.63 4.96 3.63
CA LEU A 102 -16.85 6.36 3.26
C LEU A 102 -15.93 6.78 2.11
N LEU A 103 -14.65 6.43 2.17
CA LEU A 103 -13.68 6.72 1.11
C LEU A 103 -14.04 6.06 -0.22
N LEU A 104 -14.46 4.78 -0.19
CA LEU A 104 -14.90 4.06 -1.38
C LEU A 104 -16.11 4.71 -2.07
N LYS A 105 -16.95 5.45 -1.33
CA LYS A 105 -18.08 6.20 -1.89
C LYS A 105 -17.67 7.52 -2.56
N THR A 106 -16.48 8.05 -2.27
CA THR A 106 -16.02 9.33 -2.83
C THR A 106 -15.50 9.17 -4.26
N LYS A 107 -15.79 10.14 -5.15
CA LYS A 107 -15.28 10.13 -6.53
C LYS A 107 -13.76 10.26 -6.62
N THR A 108 -13.12 10.85 -5.60
CA THR A 108 -11.67 11.08 -5.52
C THR A 108 -10.84 9.79 -5.54
N TYR A 109 -11.41 8.67 -5.10
CA TYR A 109 -10.72 7.38 -5.04
C TYR A 109 -11.30 6.32 -5.98
N LYS A 110 -12.21 6.69 -6.89
CA LYS A 110 -12.77 5.75 -7.88
C LYS A 110 -11.72 5.00 -8.71
N ASN A 111 -10.52 5.55 -8.84
CA ASN A 111 -9.41 4.97 -9.61
C ASN A 111 -8.22 4.53 -8.75
N LYS A 112 -8.31 4.65 -7.41
CA LYS A 112 -7.28 4.17 -6.49
C LYS A 112 -7.86 2.97 -5.78
N ASP A 113 -7.27 1.80 -6.03
CA ASP A 113 -7.67 0.52 -5.44
C ASP A 113 -7.40 0.56 -3.91
N ILE A 114 -8.22 1.30 -3.17
CA ILE A 114 -8.18 1.31 -1.70
C ILE A 114 -8.50 -0.08 -1.22
N VAL A 115 -7.64 -0.57 -0.34
CA VAL A 115 -7.82 -1.86 0.30
C VAL A 115 -8.46 -1.65 1.66
N CYS A 116 -7.80 -0.89 2.54
CA CYS A 116 -8.32 -0.58 3.86
C CYS A 116 -7.65 0.66 4.47
N MET A 117 -8.29 1.21 5.50
CA MET A 117 -7.64 2.12 6.44
C MET A 117 -7.38 1.41 7.76
N ILE A 118 -6.26 1.74 8.38
CA ILE A 118 -5.89 1.25 9.70
C ILE A 118 -5.56 2.40 10.63
N SER A 119 -5.84 2.22 11.91
CA SER A 119 -5.49 3.16 12.97
C SER A 119 -4.76 2.45 14.11
N ARG A 120 -3.87 3.17 14.78
CA ARG A 120 -3.21 2.72 16.01
C ARG A 120 -3.12 3.90 16.97
N ASN A 121 -3.33 3.62 18.26
CA ASN A 121 -3.25 4.62 19.32
C ASN A 121 -1.81 5.01 19.61
#